data_AF-A0A971S5Y1-F1
#
_entry.id   AF-A0A971S5Y1-F1
#
_cell.length_a   1.000
_cell.length_b   1.000
_cell.length_c   1.000
_cell.angle_alpha   90.00
_cell.angle_beta   90.00
_cell.angle_gamma   90.00
#
_symmetry.space_group_name_H-M   'P 1'
#
loop_
_entity.id
_entity.type
_entity.pdbx_description
1 polymer ?
#
loop_
_entity_poly.entity_id
_entity_poly.type
_entity_poly.pdbx_seq_one_letter_code
_entity_poly.pdbx_strand_id
1 'polypeptide(L)'
;MIGDLFDFKDYFKRIRRQFILNNYYTSKMKDGKSIQASLIDWIFLTLIIVLFFLITIYNSTKNAVLTIILTMIIVGIYLVFLIVWKKKNRLVKIKEINEDLASKQVLKEITKYGNRDFLTYVKELIEKYYDIEIFENTGHINFFGEINGELYGIKCVKSSMEDRVGLKELRHFMDEVENYNLEYGIIVTNSYFSEEVRKEVDYLLIDFDGIKKMLKAIGTYPNKEEIEELIINRHRSRREKIKKSLSFYKKDKIYKFIILGFIFYIISPFVSYPLYYRLMAFICMGFGIIIAIYNLVGFLQQRRIDI
;
A
#
# COMPACT_ATOMS: atom_id res chain seq x y z
N MET A 1 36.69 11.13 8.74
CA MET A 1 35.75 12.21 9.15
C MET A 1 34.70 12.58 8.10
N ILE A 2 35.03 12.83 6.82
CA ILE A 2 34.00 13.06 5.78
C ILE A 2 33.34 11.74 5.32
N GLY A 3 34.09 10.63 5.29
CA GLY A 3 33.56 9.30 4.95
C GLY A 3 32.56 8.75 5.97
N ASP A 4 32.82 8.93 7.26
CA ASP A 4 31.94 8.42 8.34
C ASP A 4 30.57 9.11 8.33
N LEU A 5 30.53 10.42 8.05
CA LEU A 5 29.30 11.21 8.02
C LEU A 5 28.36 10.81 6.86
N PHE A 6 28.94 10.34 5.74
CA PHE A 6 28.18 9.87 4.58
C PHE A 6 27.48 8.54 4.90
N ASP A 7 28.17 7.64 5.60
CA ASP A 7 27.65 6.32 5.95
C ASP A 7 26.50 6.40 6.98
N PHE A 8 26.60 7.31 7.95
CA PHE A 8 25.50 7.58 8.89
C PHE A 8 24.25 8.11 8.19
N LYS A 9 24.41 9.04 7.23
CA LYS A 9 23.27 9.61 6.49
C LYS A 9 22.53 8.54 5.70
N ASP A 10 23.26 7.64 5.04
CA ASP A 10 22.66 6.54 4.27
C ASP A 10 22.04 5.47 5.17
N TYR A 11 22.63 5.20 6.34
CA TYR A 11 22.01 4.37 7.37
C TYR A 11 20.66 4.92 7.84
N PHE A 12 20.58 6.20 8.21
CA PHE A 12 19.32 6.82 8.62
C PHE A 12 18.28 6.84 7.49
N LYS A 13 18.71 7.04 6.23
CA LYS A 13 17.83 6.98 5.06
C LYS A 13 17.23 5.58 4.89
N ARG A 14 18.03 4.53 5.07
CA ARG A 14 17.58 3.12 5.02
C ARG A 14 16.57 2.80 6.12
N ILE A 15 16.86 3.16 7.37
CA ILE A 15 15.93 2.97 8.49
C ILE A 15 14.61 3.67 8.22
N ARG A 16 14.67 4.94 7.80
CA ARG A 16 13.47 5.73 7.53
C ARG A 16 12.64 5.12 6.39
N ARG A 17 13.30 4.64 5.33
CA ARG A 17 12.65 3.92 4.23
C ARG A 17 11.92 2.68 4.77
N GLN A 18 12.62 1.83 5.51
CA GLN A 18 12.03 0.62 6.10
C GLN A 18 10.86 0.93 7.04
N PHE A 19 10.98 1.99 7.85
CA PHE A 19 9.91 2.41 8.75
C PHE A 19 8.65 2.83 7.98
N ILE A 20 8.81 3.62 6.91
CA ILE A 20 7.69 4.05 6.04
C ILE A 20 7.01 2.83 5.41
N LEU A 21 7.79 1.92 4.83
CA LEU A 21 7.27 0.70 4.21
C LEU A 21 6.56 -0.18 5.22
N ASN A 22 7.20 -0.46 6.36
CA ASN A 22 6.60 -1.26 7.43
C ASN A 22 5.31 -0.63 7.94
N ASN A 23 5.24 0.70 8.05
CA ASN A 23 4.06 1.39 8.52
C ASN A 23 2.94 1.34 7.49
N TYR A 24 3.27 1.47 6.21
CA TYR A 24 2.32 1.29 5.13
C TYR A 24 1.72 -0.13 5.14
N TYR A 25 2.56 -1.16 5.16
CA TYR A 25 2.10 -2.55 5.17
C TYR A 25 1.29 -2.87 6.42
N THR A 26 1.73 -2.45 7.60
CA THR A 26 0.99 -2.65 8.84
C THR A 26 -0.36 -1.94 8.79
N SER A 27 -0.42 -0.70 8.32
CA SER A 27 -1.65 0.06 8.15
C SER A 27 -2.61 -0.63 7.19
N LYS A 28 -2.12 -1.21 6.09
CA LYS A 28 -2.94 -2.01 5.17
C LYS A 28 -3.44 -3.32 5.77
N MET A 29 -2.67 -3.96 6.65
CA MET A 29 -3.06 -5.23 7.28
C MET A 29 -3.95 -5.09 8.53
N LYS A 30 -4.00 -3.89 9.12
CA LYS A 30 -4.64 -3.60 10.43
C LYS A 30 -5.61 -2.42 10.33
N ASP A 31 -6.35 -2.32 9.23
CA ASP A 31 -7.45 -1.38 9.04
C ASP A 31 -7.06 0.09 9.34
N GLY A 32 -5.88 0.49 8.89
CA GLY A 32 -5.37 1.84 9.04
C GLY A 32 -4.45 2.07 10.24
N LYS A 33 -4.37 1.13 11.21
CA LYS A 33 -3.55 1.31 12.42
C LYS A 33 -2.05 1.45 12.12
N SER A 34 -1.38 2.35 12.83
CA SER A 34 0.08 2.51 12.75
C SER A 34 0.81 1.32 13.39
N ILE A 35 2.11 1.17 13.09
CA ILE A 35 2.96 0.17 13.78
C ILE A 35 2.87 0.36 15.30
N GLN A 36 2.97 1.61 15.76
CA GLN A 36 2.95 1.92 17.19
C GLN A 36 1.63 1.49 17.84
N ALA A 37 0.50 1.85 17.24
CA ALA A 37 -0.81 1.43 17.75
C ALA A 37 -0.94 -0.10 17.80
N SER A 38 -0.50 -0.80 16.74
CA SER A 38 -0.54 -2.27 16.71
C SER A 38 0.41 -2.94 17.70
N LEU A 39 1.53 -2.31 18.05
CA LEU A 39 2.45 -2.80 19.09
C LEU A 39 1.83 -2.66 20.47
N ILE A 40 1.18 -1.52 20.74
CA ILE A 40 0.50 -1.26 22.02
C ILE A 40 -0.61 -2.30 22.25
N ASP A 41 -1.48 -2.53 21.25
CA ASP A 41 -2.53 -3.57 21.33
C ASP A 41 -1.95 -4.95 21.66
N TRP A 42 -0.80 -5.29 21.04
CA TRP A 42 -0.15 -6.57 21.27
C TRP A 42 0.46 -6.69 22.67
N ILE A 43 1.06 -5.62 23.20
CA ILE A 43 1.59 -5.58 24.57
C ILE A 43 0.43 -5.74 25.56
N PHE A 44 -0.68 -5.00 25.39
CA PHE A 44 -1.84 -5.11 26.26
C PHE A 44 -2.43 -6.52 26.25
N LEU A 45 -2.63 -7.12 25.07
CA LEU A 45 -3.12 -8.49 24.96
C LEU A 45 -2.18 -9.49 25.65
N THR A 46 -0.87 -9.31 25.48
CA THR A 46 0.14 -10.18 26.10
C THR A 46 0.09 -10.04 27.63
N LEU A 47 -0.05 -8.82 28.15
CA LEU A 47 -0.14 -8.57 29.59
C LEU A 47 -1.39 -9.22 30.21
N ILE A 48 -2.54 -9.14 29.54
CA ILE A 48 -3.78 -9.82 29.96
C ILE A 48 -3.56 -11.33 30.04
N ILE A 49 -2.89 -11.93 29.05
CA ILE A 49 -2.62 -13.37 29.01
C ILE A 49 -1.65 -13.79 30.13
N VAL A 50 -0.61 -12.99 30.38
CA VAL A 50 0.34 -13.23 31.49
C VAL A 50 -0.39 -13.22 32.83
N LEU A 51 -1.26 -12.23 33.08
CA LEU A 51 -2.05 -12.14 34.30
C LEU A 51 -2.98 -13.34 34.46
N PHE A 52 -3.65 -13.76 33.38
CA PHE A 52 -4.51 -14.94 33.38
C PHE A 52 -3.76 -16.19 33.83
N PHE A 53 -2.62 -16.51 33.20
CA PHE A 53 -1.83 -17.69 33.57
C PHE A 53 -1.27 -17.60 34.99
N LEU A 54 -0.81 -16.41 35.40
CA LEU A 54 -0.29 -16.21 36.75
C LEU A 54 -1.36 -16.50 37.81
N ILE A 55 -2.58 -15.98 37.64
CA ILE A 55 -3.69 -16.21 38.57
C ILE A 55 -4.11 -17.69 38.58
N THR A 56 -4.27 -18.31 37.40
CA THR A 56 -4.71 -19.70 37.28
C THR A 56 -3.70 -20.67 37.91
N ILE A 57 -2.40 -20.50 37.63
CA ILE A 57 -1.35 -21.38 38.14
C ILE A 57 -1.16 -21.17 39.64
N TYR A 58 -1.27 -19.92 40.13
CA TYR A 58 -1.20 -19.64 41.55
C TYR A 58 -2.33 -20.33 42.33
N ASN A 59 -3.57 -20.25 41.82
CA ASN A 59 -4.72 -20.88 42.46
C ASN A 59 -4.57 -22.42 42.54
N SER A 60 -3.86 -23.04 41.60
CA SER A 60 -3.60 -24.48 41.58
C SER A 60 -2.42 -24.90 42.47
N THR A 61 -1.29 -24.21 42.37
CA THR A 61 -0.03 -24.61 43.04
C THR A 61 0.09 -24.10 44.46
N LYS A 62 -0.55 -22.96 44.78
CA LYS A 62 -0.40 -22.21 46.03
C LYS A 62 1.06 -21.86 46.39
N ASN A 63 1.97 -21.95 45.43
CA ASN A 63 3.39 -21.68 45.59
C ASN A 63 3.82 -20.59 44.59
N ALA A 64 4.24 -19.44 45.12
CA ALA A 64 4.60 -18.27 44.33
C ALA A 64 5.80 -18.54 43.40
N VAL A 65 6.81 -19.27 43.85
CA VAL A 65 8.03 -19.54 43.06
C VAL A 65 7.70 -20.44 41.87
N LEU A 66 6.99 -21.56 42.10
CA LEU A 66 6.56 -22.47 41.03
C LEU A 66 5.61 -21.78 40.03
N THR A 67 4.74 -20.90 40.51
CA THR A 67 3.84 -20.11 39.65
C THR A 67 4.61 -19.27 38.65
N ILE A 68 5.62 -18.52 39.12
CA ILE A 68 6.40 -17.62 38.26
C ILE A 68 7.15 -18.42 37.19
N ILE A 69 7.80 -19.52 37.59
CA ILE A 69 8.57 -20.37 36.67
C ILE A 69 7.66 -20.96 35.59
N LEU A 70 6.54 -21.57 35.97
CA LEU A 70 5.61 -22.19 35.00
C LEU A 70 4.97 -21.15 34.08
N THR A 71 4.59 -19.99 34.61
CA THR A 71 4.04 -18.88 33.80
C THR A 71 5.05 -18.42 32.77
N MET A 72 6.33 -18.26 33.16
CA MET A 72 7.38 -17.82 32.25
C MET A 72 7.62 -18.82 31.11
N ILE A 73 7.60 -20.12 31.41
CA ILE A 73 7.75 -21.19 30.39
C ILE A 73 6.60 -21.13 29.38
N ILE A 74 5.35 -21.10 29.86
CA ILE A 74 4.17 -21.10 28.99
C ILE A 74 4.12 -19.83 28.13
N VAL A 75 4.36 -18.66 28.73
CA VAL A 75 4.38 -17.39 28.01
C VAL A 75 5.53 -17.34 27.00
N GLY A 76 6.71 -17.90 27.34
CA GLY A 76 7.83 -18.01 26.42
C GLY A 76 7.48 -18.81 25.16
N ILE A 77 6.88 -20.00 25.33
CA ILE A 77 6.42 -20.84 24.22
C ILE A 77 5.37 -20.11 23.38
N TYR A 78 4.39 -19.47 24.03
CA TYR A 78 3.36 -18.66 23.36
C TYR A 78 3.95 -17.52 22.51
N LEU A 79 4.93 -16.79 23.04
CA LEU A 79 5.57 -15.68 22.33
C LEU A 79 6.35 -16.17 21.10
N VAL A 80 7.12 -17.26 21.23
CA VAL A 80 7.85 -17.85 20.11
C VAL A 80 6.88 -18.27 19.00
N PHE A 81 5.82 -18.98 19.36
CA PHE A 81 4.78 -19.41 18.41
C PHE A 81 4.16 -18.21 17.68
N LEU A 82 3.76 -17.16 18.42
CA LEU A 82 3.19 -15.95 17.84
C LEU A 82 4.15 -15.24 16.87
N ILE A 83 5.44 -15.14 17.21
CA ILE A 83 6.43 -14.45 16.37
C ILE A 83 6.58 -15.20 15.04
N VAL A 84 6.72 -16.52 15.09
CA VAL A 84 6.84 -17.37 13.90
C VAL A 84 5.60 -17.26 13.02
N TRP A 85 4.41 -17.41 13.62
CA TRP A 85 3.14 -17.27 12.92
C TRP A 85 3.02 -15.90 12.25
N LYS A 86 3.20 -14.81 13.01
CA LYS A 86 3.07 -13.44 12.49
C LYS A 86 4.04 -13.18 11.35
N LYS A 87 5.27 -13.68 11.42
CA LYS A 87 6.27 -13.52 10.35
C LYS A 87 5.80 -14.18 9.05
N LYS A 88 5.34 -15.44 9.11
CA LYS A 88 4.83 -16.16 7.94
C LYS A 88 3.64 -15.44 7.30
N ASN A 89 2.63 -15.09 8.11
CA ASN A 89 1.44 -14.41 7.61
C ASN A 89 1.74 -13.02 7.04
N ARG A 90 2.70 -12.29 7.64
CA ARG A 90 3.11 -10.97 7.15
C ARG A 90 3.72 -11.05 5.75
N LEU A 91 4.56 -12.05 5.46
CA LEU A 91 5.18 -12.21 4.15
C LEU A 91 4.14 -12.44 3.04
N VAL A 92 3.17 -13.33 3.28
CA VAL A 92 2.08 -13.60 2.34
C VAL A 92 1.27 -12.33 2.07
N LYS A 93 0.85 -11.64 3.14
CA LYS A 93 0.09 -10.39 3.02
C LYS A 93 0.87 -9.27 2.31
N ILE A 94 2.19 -9.15 2.51
CA ILE A 94 3.01 -8.17 1.78
C ILE A 94 2.99 -8.48 0.28
N LYS A 95 3.10 -9.76 -0.10
CA LYS A 95 3.06 -10.17 -1.51
C LYS A 95 1.71 -9.82 -2.14
N GLU A 96 0.61 -10.12 -1.46
CA GLU A 96 -0.74 -9.76 -1.91
C GLU A 96 -0.92 -8.24 -2.07
N ILE A 97 -0.47 -7.45 -1.08
CA ILE A 97 -0.54 -5.97 -1.15
C ILE A 97 0.28 -5.44 -2.33
N ASN A 98 1.47 -5.99 -2.57
CA ASN A 98 2.33 -5.54 -3.67
C ASN A 98 1.71 -5.89 -5.03
N GLU A 99 1.15 -7.09 -5.18
CA GLU A 99 0.46 -7.52 -6.40
C GLU A 99 -0.79 -6.66 -6.69
N ASP A 100 -1.58 -6.33 -5.67
CA ASP A 100 -2.72 -5.41 -5.79
C ASP A 100 -2.26 -4.01 -6.22
N LEU A 101 -1.17 -3.50 -5.64
CA LEU A 101 -0.62 -2.19 -6.00
C LEU A 101 -0.06 -2.16 -7.42
N ALA A 102 0.63 -3.20 -7.85
CA ALA A 102 1.15 -3.32 -9.20
C ALA A 102 0.01 -3.38 -10.22
N SER A 103 -1.00 -4.21 -9.96
CA SER A 103 -2.21 -4.29 -10.79
C SER A 103 -2.91 -2.94 -10.90
N LYS A 104 -3.07 -2.22 -9.78
CA LYS A 104 -3.66 -0.88 -9.75
C LYS A 104 -2.81 0.15 -10.50
N GLN A 105 -1.49 0.03 -10.47
CA GLN A 105 -0.61 0.93 -11.20
C GLN A 105 -0.75 0.73 -12.72
N VAL A 106 -0.71 -0.52 -13.19
CA VAL A 106 -0.91 -0.87 -14.60
C VAL A 106 -2.29 -0.41 -15.07
N LEU A 107 -3.35 -0.72 -14.31
CA LEU A 107 -4.71 -0.26 -14.64
C LEU A 107 -4.79 1.27 -14.71
N LYS A 108 -4.16 1.97 -13.76
CA LYS A 108 -4.12 3.43 -13.75
C LYS A 108 -3.38 4.00 -14.96
N GLU A 109 -2.40 3.31 -15.50
CA GLU A 109 -1.73 3.71 -16.74
C GLU A 109 -2.63 3.47 -17.94
N ILE A 110 -3.20 2.28 -18.07
CA ILE A 110 -4.10 1.91 -19.18
C ILE A 110 -5.33 2.83 -19.26
N THR A 111 -5.92 3.19 -18.11
CA THR A 111 -7.09 4.09 -18.05
C THR A 111 -6.80 5.50 -18.58
N LYS A 112 -5.54 5.97 -18.59
CA LYS A 112 -5.17 7.27 -19.14
C LYS A 112 -5.14 7.29 -20.65
N TYR A 113 -4.94 6.14 -21.29
CA TYR A 113 -4.83 6.04 -22.75
C TYR A 113 -6.16 6.37 -23.42
N GLY A 114 -6.12 7.08 -24.55
CA GLY A 114 -7.26 7.12 -25.46
C GLY A 114 -7.50 5.75 -26.10
N ASN A 115 -8.55 5.59 -26.91
CA ASN A 115 -8.76 4.34 -27.66
C ASN A 115 -7.56 4.05 -28.59
N ARG A 116 -7.08 5.05 -29.33
CA ARG A 116 -5.91 4.92 -30.21
C ARG A 116 -4.64 4.55 -29.45
N ASP A 117 -4.34 5.26 -28.36
CA ASP A 117 -3.14 4.97 -27.56
C ASP A 117 -3.19 3.57 -26.94
N PHE A 118 -4.39 3.08 -26.58
CA PHE A 118 -4.57 1.72 -26.10
C PHE A 118 -4.30 0.68 -27.19
N LEU A 119 -4.73 0.93 -28.43
CA LEU A 119 -4.39 0.08 -29.58
C LEU A 119 -2.87 -0.01 -29.75
N THR A 120 -2.16 1.12 -29.74
CA THR A 120 -0.69 1.14 -29.84
C THR A 120 -0.02 0.41 -28.67
N TYR A 121 -0.51 0.61 -27.45
CA TYR A 121 -0.02 -0.08 -26.27
C TYR A 121 -0.18 -1.61 -26.37
N VAL A 122 -1.35 -2.09 -26.84
CA VAL A 122 -1.59 -3.52 -27.01
C VAL A 122 -0.73 -4.09 -28.13
N LYS A 123 -0.57 -3.37 -29.25
CA LYS A 123 0.33 -3.77 -30.34
C LYS A 123 1.74 -4.02 -29.83
N GLU A 124 2.35 -3.03 -29.17
CA GLU A 124 3.70 -3.17 -28.62
C GLU A 124 3.81 -4.32 -27.59
N LEU A 125 2.75 -4.57 -26.82
CA LEU A 125 2.72 -5.67 -25.85
C LEU A 125 2.74 -7.04 -26.54
N ILE A 126 1.91 -7.24 -27.57
CA ILE A 126 1.82 -8.50 -28.29
C ILE A 126 3.10 -8.74 -29.10
N GLU A 127 3.62 -7.72 -29.78
CA GLU A 127 4.90 -7.80 -30.52
C GLU A 127 6.03 -8.26 -29.61
N LYS A 128 6.18 -7.66 -28.42
CA LYS A 128 7.21 -8.05 -27.45
C LYS A 128 6.98 -9.42 -26.81
N TYR A 129 5.72 -9.82 -26.63
CA TYR A 129 5.40 -11.08 -25.95
C TYR A 129 5.58 -12.30 -26.86
N TYR A 130 5.18 -12.19 -28.12
CA TYR A 130 5.34 -13.26 -29.11
C TYR A 130 6.61 -13.15 -29.96
N ASP A 131 7.33 -12.03 -29.88
CA ASP A 131 8.49 -11.72 -30.73
C ASP A 131 8.14 -11.72 -32.22
N ILE A 132 7.09 -10.97 -32.57
CA ILE A 132 6.51 -10.88 -33.92
C ILE A 132 6.32 -9.42 -34.35
N GLU A 133 6.12 -9.19 -35.65
CA GLU A 133 5.65 -7.91 -36.18
C GLU A 133 4.13 -7.92 -36.43
N ILE A 134 3.47 -6.81 -36.11
CA ILE A 134 2.01 -6.68 -36.23
C ILE A 134 1.65 -5.54 -37.19
N PHE A 135 0.81 -5.85 -38.17
CA PHE A 135 0.38 -4.92 -39.22
C PHE A 135 -0.98 -4.29 -38.88
N GLU A 136 -1.12 -2.98 -39.11
CA GLU A 136 -2.36 -2.25 -38.81
C GLU A 136 -3.40 -2.41 -39.93
N ASN A 137 -4.67 -2.50 -39.54
CA ASN A 137 -5.80 -2.49 -40.45
C ASN A 137 -6.84 -1.44 -40.02
N THR A 138 -7.55 -0.88 -40.99
CA THR A 138 -8.58 0.15 -40.79
C THR A 138 -9.99 -0.42 -40.59
N GLY A 139 -10.13 -1.74 -40.55
CA GLY A 139 -11.40 -2.45 -40.38
C GLY A 139 -11.84 -2.65 -38.92
N HIS A 140 -12.76 -3.59 -38.70
CA HIS A 140 -13.10 -4.10 -37.38
C HIS A 140 -11.98 -4.98 -36.81
N ILE A 141 -11.19 -5.65 -37.64
CA ILE A 141 -9.86 -6.18 -37.29
C ILE A 141 -8.92 -5.00 -37.13
N ASN A 142 -8.35 -4.82 -35.92
CA ASN A 142 -7.42 -3.73 -35.67
C ASN A 142 -6.02 -4.04 -36.17
N PHE A 143 -5.60 -5.30 -36.05
CA PHE A 143 -4.28 -5.72 -36.50
C PHE A 143 -4.27 -7.13 -37.07
N PHE A 144 -3.27 -7.43 -37.89
CA PHE A 144 -2.90 -8.78 -38.30
C PHE A 144 -1.51 -9.13 -37.76
N GLY A 145 -1.33 -10.36 -37.30
CA GLY A 145 -0.03 -10.86 -36.85
C GLY A 145 0.10 -12.35 -37.11
N GLU A 146 1.30 -12.78 -37.49
CA GLU A 146 1.60 -14.20 -37.68
C GLU A 146 2.24 -14.75 -36.41
N ILE A 147 1.63 -15.76 -35.80
CA ILE A 147 2.14 -16.39 -34.58
C ILE A 147 2.27 -17.88 -34.86
N ASN A 148 3.48 -18.42 -34.73
CA ASN A 148 3.80 -19.83 -35.01
C ASN A 148 3.40 -20.31 -36.43
N GLY A 149 3.45 -19.42 -37.43
CA GLY A 149 3.10 -19.75 -38.82
C GLY A 149 1.62 -19.58 -39.18
N GLU A 150 0.78 -19.22 -38.20
CA GLU A 150 -0.66 -19.02 -38.40
C GLU A 150 -1.00 -17.52 -38.35
N LEU A 151 -1.88 -17.07 -39.25
CA LEU A 151 -2.29 -15.67 -39.33
C LEU A 151 -3.48 -15.39 -38.41
N TYR A 152 -3.31 -14.45 -37.48
CA TYR A 152 -4.33 -14.04 -36.52
C TYR A 152 -4.90 -12.65 -36.85
N GLY A 153 -6.23 -12.54 -36.81
CA GLY A 153 -6.91 -11.25 -36.71
C GLY A 153 -6.98 -10.78 -35.26
N ILE A 154 -6.56 -9.56 -34.97
CA ILE A 154 -6.48 -9.02 -33.59
C ILE A 154 -7.47 -7.87 -33.41
N LYS A 155 -8.34 -7.99 -32.40
CA LYS A 155 -9.28 -6.95 -31.96
C LYS A 155 -8.86 -6.39 -30.61
N CYS A 156 -8.83 -5.07 -30.48
CA CYS A 156 -8.64 -4.37 -29.22
C CYS A 156 -9.92 -3.64 -28.80
N VAL A 157 -10.43 -3.95 -27.61
CA VAL A 157 -11.63 -3.33 -27.04
C VAL A 157 -11.27 -2.64 -25.73
N LYS A 158 -11.33 -1.31 -25.74
CA LYS A 158 -11.15 -0.51 -24.53
C LYS A 158 -12.50 -0.21 -23.89
N SER A 159 -12.65 -0.58 -22.62
CA SER A 159 -13.88 -0.48 -21.84
C SER A 159 -13.60 0.00 -20.42
N SER A 160 -14.65 0.39 -19.68
CA SER A 160 -14.54 0.59 -18.24
C SER A 160 -14.27 -0.73 -17.54
N MET A 161 -13.58 -0.71 -16.40
CA MET A 161 -13.31 -1.92 -15.62
C MET A 161 -14.59 -2.53 -15.01
N GLU A 162 -15.64 -1.72 -14.89
CA GLU A 162 -16.97 -2.14 -14.42
C GLU A 162 -17.79 -2.80 -15.54
N ASP A 163 -17.44 -2.52 -16.80
CA ASP A 163 -18.13 -3.03 -17.97
C ASP A 163 -17.48 -4.32 -18.46
N ARG A 164 -18.32 -5.25 -18.93
CA ARG A 164 -17.87 -6.48 -19.57
C ARG A 164 -18.07 -6.41 -21.07
N VAL A 165 -17.06 -6.84 -21.81
CA VAL A 165 -17.14 -6.96 -23.28
C VAL A 165 -18.09 -8.10 -23.62
N GLY A 166 -19.14 -7.79 -24.38
CA GLY A 166 -20.19 -8.73 -24.77
C GLY A 166 -20.15 -9.07 -26.27
N LEU A 167 -20.87 -10.13 -26.66
CA LEU A 167 -20.89 -10.65 -28.04
C LEU A 167 -21.26 -9.60 -29.09
N LYS A 168 -22.23 -8.72 -28.78
CA LYS A 168 -22.70 -7.69 -29.72
C LYS A 168 -21.56 -6.78 -30.21
N GLU A 169 -20.60 -6.48 -29.35
CA GLU A 169 -19.44 -5.62 -29.67
C GLU A 169 -18.41 -6.35 -30.56
N LEU A 170 -18.43 -7.69 -30.54
CA LEU A 170 -17.46 -8.54 -31.25
C LEU A 170 -17.98 -9.07 -32.58
N ARG A 171 -19.30 -9.07 -32.83
CA ARG A 171 -19.91 -9.61 -34.07
C ARG A 171 -19.24 -9.12 -35.35
N HIS A 172 -19.09 -7.81 -35.51
CA HIS A 172 -18.48 -7.25 -36.72
C HIS A 172 -17.02 -7.66 -36.91
N PHE A 173 -16.29 -7.94 -35.82
CA PHE A 173 -14.94 -8.50 -35.91
C PHE A 173 -14.98 -9.96 -36.34
N MET A 174 -15.88 -10.77 -35.77
CA MET A 174 -16.05 -12.18 -36.14
C MET A 174 -16.41 -12.32 -37.63
N ASP A 175 -17.39 -11.54 -38.09
CA ASP A 175 -17.81 -11.51 -39.50
C ASP A 175 -16.63 -11.13 -40.41
N GLU A 176 -15.78 -10.18 -40.00
CA GLU A 176 -14.62 -9.78 -40.80
C GLU A 176 -13.52 -10.86 -40.82
N VAL A 177 -13.26 -11.54 -39.70
CA VAL A 177 -12.32 -12.67 -39.62
C VAL A 177 -12.74 -13.79 -40.59
N GLU A 178 -14.03 -14.14 -40.61
CA GLU A 178 -14.58 -15.11 -41.57
C GLU A 178 -14.45 -14.63 -43.02
N ASN A 179 -14.72 -13.36 -43.31
CA ASN A 179 -14.61 -12.80 -44.66
C ASN A 179 -13.17 -12.76 -45.19
N TYR A 180 -12.17 -12.59 -44.31
CA TYR A 180 -10.76 -12.72 -44.67
C TYR A 180 -10.27 -14.19 -44.67
N ASN A 181 -11.17 -15.14 -44.45
CA ASN A 181 -10.87 -16.57 -44.43
C ASN A 181 -9.80 -16.95 -43.39
N LEU A 182 -9.77 -16.21 -42.28
CA LEU A 182 -8.86 -16.46 -41.16
C LEU A 182 -9.47 -17.50 -40.22
N GLU A 183 -8.67 -18.48 -39.82
CA GLU A 183 -9.09 -19.51 -38.86
C GLU A 183 -9.00 -19.01 -37.41
N TYR A 184 -8.11 -18.05 -37.13
CA TYR A 184 -7.78 -17.65 -35.76
C TYR A 184 -7.96 -16.16 -35.47
N GLY A 185 -8.47 -15.87 -34.28
CA GLY A 185 -8.65 -14.51 -33.75
C GLY A 185 -8.06 -14.33 -32.36
N ILE A 186 -7.63 -13.10 -32.07
CA ILE A 186 -7.23 -12.66 -30.72
C ILE A 186 -8.07 -11.44 -30.35
N ILE A 187 -8.73 -11.49 -29.20
CA ILE A 187 -9.50 -10.37 -28.68
C ILE A 187 -8.87 -9.91 -27.37
N VAL A 188 -8.43 -8.65 -27.34
CA VAL A 188 -7.77 -8.04 -26.20
C VAL A 188 -8.64 -6.96 -25.58
N THR A 189 -8.81 -6.98 -24.27
CA THR A 189 -9.50 -5.93 -23.53
C THR A 189 -8.78 -5.57 -22.23
N ASN A 190 -8.89 -4.31 -21.82
CA ASN A 190 -8.44 -3.85 -20.52
C ASN A 190 -9.44 -4.14 -19.38
N SER A 191 -10.64 -4.63 -19.68
CA SER A 191 -11.60 -5.10 -18.69
C SER A 191 -11.70 -6.63 -18.69
N TYR A 192 -12.91 -7.20 -18.63
CA TYR A 192 -13.19 -8.62 -18.64
C TYR A 192 -14.29 -8.96 -19.63
N PHE A 193 -14.29 -10.19 -20.12
CA PHE A 193 -15.34 -10.69 -21.01
C PHE A 193 -16.59 -11.11 -20.21
N SER A 194 -17.75 -11.05 -20.88
CA SER A 194 -18.97 -11.70 -20.38
C SER A 194 -18.82 -13.23 -20.45
N GLU A 195 -19.61 -13.94 -19.65
CA GLU A 195 -19.60 -15.40 -19.66
C GLU A 195 -20.13 -15.98 -20.98
N GLU A 196 -20.96 -15.23 -21.70
CA GLU A 196 -21.43 -15.59 -23.05
C GLU A 196 -20.26 -15.62 -24.04
N VAL A 197 -19.43 -14.57 -24.05
CA VAL A 197 -18.25 -14.49 -24.93
C VAL A 197 -17.29 -15.65 -24.66
N ARG A 198 -17.06 -16.00 -23.38
CA ARG A 198 -16.16 -17.10 -23.00
C ARG A 198 -16.66 -18.49 -23.43
N LYS A 199 -17.96 -18.65 -23.67
CA LYS A 199 -18.56 -19.93 -24.06
C LYS A 199 -18.75 -20.06 -25.57
N GLU A 200 -19.08 -18.96 -26.23
CA GLU A 200 -19.51 -18.95 -27.63
C GLU A 200 -18.41 -18.53 -28.61
N VAL A 201 -17.35 -17.86 -28.14
CA VAL A 201 -16.27 -17.39 -29.01
C VAL A 201 -15.08 -18.34 -28.92
N ASP A 202 -14.74 -18.98 -30.04
CA ASP A 202 -13.59 -19.88 -30.18
C ASP A 202 -12.32 -19.14 -30.61
N TYR A 203 -12.00 -18.03 -29.92
CA TYR A 203 -10.83 -17.21 -30.17
C TYR A 203 -10.00 -17.04 -28.90
N LEU A 204 -8.74 -16.59 -29.05
CA LEU A 204 -7.89 -16.29 -27.91
C LEU A 204 -8.39 -15.02 -27.22
N LEU A 205 -8.95 -15.19 -26.03
CA LEU A 205 -9.45 -14.09 -25.20
C LEU A 205 -8.39 -13.62 -24.20
N ILE A 206 -8.00 -12.35 -24.31
CA ILE A 206 -7.03 -11.70 -23.44
C ILE A 206 -7.73 -10.57 -22.68
N ASP A 207 -8.09 -10.85 -21.44
CA ASP A 207 -8.62 -9.84 -20.51
C ASP A 207 -7.49 -9.18 -19.71
N PHE A 208 -7.86 -8.34 -18.73
CA PHE A 208 -6.88 -7.68 -17.88
C PHE A 208 -5.92 -8.65 -17.16
N ASP A 209 -6.38 -9.85 -16.78
CA ASP A 209 -5.51 -10.87 -16.20
C ASP A 209 -4.53 -11.43 -17.24
N GLY A 210 -4.98 -11.60 -18.49
CA GLY A 210 -4.13 -11.91 -19.64
C GLY A 210 -3.04 -10.86 -19.88
N ILE A 211 -3.40 -9.57 -19.90
CA ILE A 211 -2.44 -8.46 -20.04
C ILE A 211 -1.40 -8.52 -18.92
N LYS A 212 -1.80 -8.71 -17.66
CA LYS A 212 -0.86 -8.84 -16.54
C LYS A 212 0.11 -10.02 -16.71
N LYS A 213 -0.36 -11.17 -17.20
CA LYS A 213 0.50 -12.33 -17.47
C LYS A 213 1.55 -12.01 -18.52
N MET A 214 1.15 -11.36 -19.62
CA MET A 214 2.08 -10.95 -20.67
C MET A 214 3.13 -9.96 -20.15
N LEU A 215 2.70 -8.91 -19.43
CA LEU A 215 3.62 -7.95 -18.80
C LEU A 215 4.64 -8.62 -17.86
N LYS A 216 4.22 -9.65 -17.12
CA LYS A 216 5.12 -10.41 -16.24
C LYS A 216 6.13 -11.22 -17.04
N ALA A 217 5.71 -11.84 -18.13
CA ALA A 217 6.57 -12.64 -18.98
C ALA A 217 7.66 -11.78 -19.66
N ILE A 218 7.30 -10.58 -20.14
CA ILE A 218 8.25 -9.65 -20.75
C ILE A 218 9.03 -8.78 -19.74
N GLY A 219 8.81 -8.98 -18.43
CA GLY A 219 9.53 -8.28 -17.37
C GLY A 219 9.19 -6.79 -17.20
N THR A 220 8.08 -6.31 -17.80
CA THR A 220 7.63 -4.91 -17.69
C THR A 220 6.54 -4.71 -16.63
N TYR A 221 6.07 -5.79 -16.01
CA TYR A 221 5.14 -5.71 -14.88
C TYR A 221 5.86 -5.13 -13.65
N PRO A 222 5.23 -4.18 -12.91
CA PRO A 222 5.91 -3.49 -11.82
C PRO A 222 6.51 -4.45 -10.78
N ASN A 223 7.80 -4.31 -10.54
CA ASN A 223 8.53 -5.15 -9.62
C ASN A 223 8.38 -4.66 -8.17
N LYS A 224 8.92 -5.43 -7.22
CA LYS A 224 8.81 -5.11 -5.80
C LYS A 224 9.45 -3.75 -5.46
N GLU A 225 10.62 -3.44 -6.01
CA GLU A 225 11.31 -2.19 -5.72
C GLU A 225 10.50 -0.98 -6.21
N GLU A 226 9.97 -1.03 -7.42
CA GLU A 226 9.14 0.02 -8.01
C GLU A 226 7.88 0.28 -7.17
N ILE A 227 7.25 -0.78 -6.67
CA ILE A 227 6.10 -0.65 -5.76
C ILE A 227 6.49 -0.04 -4.41
N GLU A 228 7.64 -0.42 -3.84
CA GLU A 228 8.14 0.20 -2.62
C GLU A 228 8.42 1.70 -2.82
N GLU A 229 9.01 2.07 -3.96
CA GLU A 229 9.24 3.48 -4.31
C GLU A 229 7.95 4.25 -4.49
N LEU A 230 6.96 3.67 -5.16
CA LEU A 230 5.61 4.22 -5.28
C LEU A 230 5.00 4.49 -3.90
N ILE A 231 5.11 3.54 -2.96
CA ILE A 231 4.64 3.70 -1.58
C ILE A 231 5.34 4.88 -0.90
N ILE A 232 6.67 4.97 -1.01
CA ILE A 232 7.47 6.04 -0.38
C ILE A 232 7.12 7.41 -0.96
N ASN A 233 6.97 7.52 -2.28
CA ASN A 233 6.61 8.76 -2.96
C ASN A 233 5.19 9.21 -2.58
N ARG A 234 4.25 8.28 -2.46
CA ARG A 234 2.89 8.57 -1.96
C ARG A 234 2.91 9.02 -0.49
N HIS A 235 3.79 8.48 0.34
CA HIS A 235 3.95 8.92 1.73
C HIS A 235 4.54 10.33 1.82
N ARG A 236 5.57 10.65 1.02
CA ARG A 236 6.19 11.99 0.98
C ARG A 236 5.19 13.07 0.57
N SER A 237 4.48 12.86 -0.54
CA SER A 237 3.46 13.78 -1.04
C SER A 237 2.33 14.03 -0.03
N ARG A 238 1.86 12.98 0.67
CA ARG A 238 0.86 13.15 1.76
C ARG A 238 1.41 13.99 2.90
N ARG A 239 2.65 13.75 3.33
CA ARG A 239 3.28 14.52 4.40
C ARG A 239 3.44 15.99 4.02
N GLU A 240 3.82 16.29 2.78
CA GLU A 240 3.93 17.65 2.27
C GLU A 240 2.58 18.38 2.24
N LYS A 241 1.52 17.70 1.80
CA LYS A 241 0.15 18.23 1.87
C LYS A 241 -0.27 18.56 3.30
N ILE A 242 -0.01 17.66 4.25
CA ILE A 242 -0.30 17.87 5.68
C ILE A 242 0.55 19.02 6.27
N LYS A 243 1.82 19.13 5.86
CA LYS A 243 2.71 20.22 6.29
C LYS A 243 2.19 21.58 5.81
N LYS A 244 1.76 21.67 4.55
CA LYS A 244 1.17 22.88 3.97
C LYS A 244 -0.17 23.26 4.62
N SER A 245 -1.01 22.29 5.01
CA SER A 245 -2.29 22.58 5.66
C SER A 245 -2.16 22.94 7.15
N LEU A 246 -1.10 22.47 7.84
CA LEU A 246 -0.86 22.77 9.25
C LEU A 246 -0.05 24.06 9.49
N SER A 247 0.75 24.52 8.52
CA SER A 247 1.65 25.66 8.71
C SER A 247 0.94 27.00 8.93
N PHE A 248 -0.34 27.11 8.56
CA PHE A 248 -1.10 28.35 8.67
C PHE A 248 -1.97 28.50 9.94
N TYR A 249 -2.21 27.43 10.72
CA TYR A 249 -3.34 27.43 11.68
C TYR A 249 -2.99 27.27 13.18
N LYS A 250 -1.71 27.29 13.60
CA LYS A 250 -1.36 26.85 14.97
C LYS A 250 -0.39 27.74 15.78
N LYS A 251 -0.18 29.02 15.44
CA LYS A 251 0.52 29.93 16.37
C LYS A 251 -0.34 30.27 17.62
N ASP A 252 -1.65 30.41 17.43
CA ASP A 252 -2.60 30.81 18.48
C ASP A 252 -2.82 29.74 19.57
N LYS A 253 -2.67 28.45 19.24
CA LYS A 253 -2.89 27.35 20.21
C LYS A 253 -1.72 27.14 21.17
N ILE A 254 -0.48 27.50 20.80
CA ILE A 254 0.70 27.30 21.66
C ILE A 254 0.60 28.15 22.91
N TYR A 255 0.37 29.46 22.74
CA TYR A 255 0.26 30.39 23.86
C TYR A 255 -0.93 30.06 24.75
N LYS A 256 -2.06 29.62 24.19
CA LYS A 256 -3.23 29.20 24.98
C LYS A 256 -2.95 28.01 25.91
N PHE A 257 -2.23 26.99 25.47
CA PHE A 257 -1.88 25.83 26.32
C PHE A 257 -0.84 26.18 27.39
N ILE A 258 0.15 27.01 27.05
CA ILE A 258 1.17 27.46 28.01
C ILE A 258 0.54 28.36 29.08
N ILE A 259 -0.29 29.32 28.68
CA ILE A 259 -1.02 30.22 29.59
C ILE A 259 -1.99 29.42 30.47
N LEU A 260 -2.74 28.47 29.90
CA LEU A 260 -3.67 27.64 30.68
C LEU A 260 -2.93 26.78 31.72
N GLY A 261 -1.79 26.20 31.35
CA GLY A 261 -0.94 25.48 32.30
C GLY A 261 -0.43 26.38 33.42
N PHE A 262 -0.05 27.63 33.10
CA PHE A 262 0.40 28.60 34.09
C PHE A 262 -0.72 29.01 35.06
N ILE A 263 -1.94 29.20 34.55
CA ILE A 263 -3.13 29.48 35.36
C ILE A 263 -3.42 28.31 36.32
N PHE A 264 -3.39 27.06 35.84
CA PHE A 264 -3.59 25.90 36.71
C PHE A 264 -2.52 25.76 37.80
N TYR A 265 -1.27 26.13 37.49
CA TYR A 265 -0.19 26.12 38.47
C TYR A 265 -0.40 27.17 39.57
N ILE A 266 -0.81 28.40 39.21
CA ILE A 266 -1.07 29.48 40.17
C ILE A 266 -2.30 29.19 41.05
N ILE A 267 -3.35 28.62 40.47
CA ILE A 267 -4.61 28.33 41.18
C ILE A 267 -4.49 27.08 42.07
N SER A 268 -3.58 26.16 41.77
CA SER A 268 -3.37 24.91 42.52
C SER A 268 -3.37 25.05 44.06
N PRO A 269 -2.64 26.00 44.69
CA PRO A 269 -2.63 26.12 46.15
C PRO A 269 -3.98 26.59 46.76
N PHE A 270 -4.90 27.12 45.94
CA PHE A 270 -6.17 27.71 46.40
C PHE A 270 -7.39 26.78 46.24
N VAL A 271 -7.19 25.54 45.74
CA VAL A 271 -8.27 24.59 45.45
C VAL A 271 -8.14 23.30 46.26
N SER A 272 -9.25 22.62 46.51
CA SER A 272 -9.31 21.40 47.34
C SER A 272 -8.49 20.21 46.80
N TYR A 273 -8.07 20.23 45.53
CA TYR A 273 -7.25 19.18 44.91
C TYR A 273 -5.93 19.71 44.29
N PRO A 274 -4.97 20.22 45.09
CA PRO A 274 -3.79 20.90 44.56
C PRO A 274 -2.92 20.05 43.64
N LEU A 275 -2.77 18.76 43.97
CA LEU A 275 -1.97 17.80 43.20
C LEU A 275 -2.51 17.58 41.79
N TYR A 276 -3.83 17.45 41.64
CA TYR A 276 -4.48 17.27 40.33
C TYR A 276 -4.22 18.47 39.42
N TYR A 277 -4.39 19.68 39.95
CA TYR A 277 -4.19 20.92 39.19
C TYR A 277 -2.71 21.15 38.82
N ARG A 278 -1.75 20.77 39.68
CA ARG A 278 -0.32 20.77 39.32
C ARG A 278 -0.03 19.78 38.19
N LEU A 279 -0.58 18.57 38.27
CA LEU A 279 -0.35 17.55 37.26
C LEU A 279 -0.92 17.98 35.90
N MET A 280 -2.11 18.57 35.89
CA MET A 280 -2.72 19.13 34.69
C MET A 280 -1.96 20.34 34.14
N ALA A 281 -1.40 21.20 35.01
CA ALA A 281 -0.52 22.28 34.59
C ALA A 281 0.69 21.78 33.78
N PHE A 282 1.39 20.76 34.29
CA PHE A 282 2.54 20.17 33.61
C PHE A 282 2.16 19.49 32.29
N ILE A 283 1.02 18.79 32.26
CA ILE A 283 0.50 18.18 31.03
C ILE A 283 0.21 19.24 29.97
N CYS A 284 -0.50 20.32 30.33
CA CYS A 284 -0.81 21.42 29.40
C CYS A 284 0.45 22.13 28.87
N MET A 285 1.41 22.42 29.74
CA MET A 285 2.70 23.00 29.34
C MET A 285 3.49 22.06 28.43
N GLY A 286 3.51 20.75 28.75
CA GLY A 286 4.13 19.72 27.91
C GLY A 286 3.55 19.68 26.50
N PHE A 287 2.23 19.70 26.36
CA PHE A 287 1.58 19.82 25.05
C PHE A 287 1.96 21.12 24.32
N GLY A 288 2.01 22.25 25.03
CA GLY A 288 2.46 23.53 24.47
C GLY A 288 3.88 23.47 23.89
N ILE A 289 4.82 22.87 24.62
CA ILE A 289 6.22 22.70 24.22
C ILE A 289 6.34 21.77 23.00
N ILE A 290 5.62 20.64 23.00
CA ILE A 290 5.61 19.70 21.86
C ILE A 290 5.12 20.40 20.59
N ILE A 291 4.06 21.20 20.69
CA ILE A 291 3.52 21.97 19.54
C ILE A 291 4.52 23.06 19.11
N ALA A 292 5.19 23.73 20.05
CA ALA A 292 6.21 24.75 19.75
C ALA A 292 7.43 24.16 19.02
N ILE A 293 7.96 23.03 19.48
CA ILE A 293 9.07 22.31 18.84
C ILE A 293 8.66 21.88 17.42
N TYR A 294 7.45 21.36 17.26
CA TYR A 294 6.94 20.96 15.95
C TYR A 294 6.88 22.14 14.96
N ASN A 295 6.43 23.32 15.41
CA ASN A 295 6.41 24.54 14.58
C ASN A 295 7.82 25.06 14.27
N LEU A 296 8.76 25.02 15.23
CA LEU A 296 10.14 25.45 15.05
C LEU A 296 10.88 24.58 14.02
N VAL A 297 10.72 23.26 14.10
CA VAL A 297 11.24 22.30 13.11
C VAL A 297 10.61 22.54 11.74
N GLY A 298 9.32 22.91 11.70
CA GLY A 298 8.64 23.33 10.47
C GLY A 298 9.26 24.55 9.81
N PHE A 299 9.54 25.60 10.59
CA PHE A 299 10.13 26.87 10.14
C PHE A 299 11.58 26.70 9.64
N LEU A 300 12.41 25.95 10.37
CA LEU A 300 13.80 25.67 9.98
C LEU A 300 13.91 24.87 8.68
N GLN A 301 12.95 23.99 8.39
CA GLN A 301 12.90 23.28 7.11
C GLN A 301 12.43 24.14 5.94
N GLN A 302 11.75 25.26 6.19
CA GLN A 302 11.30 26.18 5.13
C GLN A 302 12.46 27.07 4.66
N ARG A 303 13.24 27.61 5.61
CA ARG A 303 14.43 28.42 5.32
C ARG A 303 15.56 27.69 4.59
N ARG A 304 15.55 26.36 4.57
CA ARG A 304 16.55 25.52 3.88
C ARG A 304 16.17 25.20 2.43
N ILE A 305 15.00 25.63 1.97
CA ILE A 305 14.52 25.50 0.59
C ILE A 305 14.66 26.84 -0.15
N ASP A 306 14.78 27.95 0.59
CA ASP A 306 14.93 29.31 0.06
C ASP A 306 16.41 29.79 0.00
N ILE A 307 17.38 28.87 0.15
CA ILE A 307 18.83 29.06 -0.09
C ILE A 307 19.27 27.91 -1.01
#